data_AF-A0A519ZUY1-F1
#
_entry.id   AF-A0A519ZUY1-F1
#
_cell.length_a   1.000
_cell.length_b   1.000
_cell.length_c   1.000
_cell.angle_alpha   90.00
_cell.angle_beta   90.00
_cell.angle_gamma   90.00
#
_symmetry.space_group_name_H-M   'P 1'
#
loop_
_entity.id
_entity.type
_entity.pdbx_description
1 polymer ?
#
loop_
_entity_poly.entity_id
_entity_poly.type
_entity_poly.pdbx_seq_one_letter_code
_entity_poly.pdbx_strand_id
1 'polypeptide(L)' 'MENILRIIKACRTKWLSTIEELSTEQMNFIPVGFKNNLAWQLGHVVVSQQILCYRLSGNKFVIEE' A
#
# COMPACT_ATOMS: atom_id res chain seq x y z
N MET A 1 2.40 8.32 19.57
CA MET A 1 2.94 8.06 18.22
C MET A 1 3.31 6.59 18.01
N GLU A 2 3.97 5.93 18.96
CA GLU A 2 4.33 4.50 18.88
C GLU A 2 3.15 3.56 18.56
N ASN A 3 1.99 3.75 19.20
CA ASN A 3 0.80 2.94 18.92
C ASN A 3 0.31 3.05 17.48
N ILE A 4 0.40 4.24 16.86
CA ILE A 4 -0.01 4.44 15.46
C ILE A 4 0.95 3.69 14.53
N LEU A 5 2.26 3.80 14.77
CA LEU A 5 3.26 3.08 13.98
C LEU A 5 3.12 1.56 14.14
N ARG A 6 2.80 1.07 15.35
CA ARG A 6 2.51 -0.35 15.61
C ARG A 6 1.31 -0.84 14.83
N ILE A 7 0.21 -0.08 14.81
CA ILE A 7 -1.00 -0.44 14.05
C ILE A 7 -0.71 -0.47 12.55
N ILE A 8 -0.03 0.55 12.01
CA ILE A 8 0.35 0.59 10.59
C ILE A 8 1.18 -0.64 10.21
N LYS A 9 2.17 -1.00 11.03
CA LYS A 9 2.99 -2.21 10.80
C LYS A 9 2.13 -3.48 10.82
N ALA A 10 1.27 -3.65 11.82
CA ALA A 10 0.41 -4.82 11.94
C ALA A 10 -0.54 -4.97 10.74
N CYS A 11 -1.19 -3.89 10.29
CA CYS A 11 -2.05 -3.90 9.10
C CYS A 11 -1.27 -4.31 7.85
N ARG A 12 -0.08 -3.75 7.64
CA ARG A 12 0.75 -4.06 6.46
C ARG A 12 1.26 -5.49 6.46
N THR A 13 1.73 -6.00 7.60
CA THR A 13 2.13 -7.40 7.74
C THR A 13 0.94 -8.32 7.44
N LYS A 14 -0.25 -7.98 7.93
CA LYS A 14 -1.44 -8.79 7.66
C LYS A 14 -1.81 -8.78 6.17
N TRP A 15 -1.81 -7.62 5.52
CA TRP A 15 -2.07 -7.53 4.08
C TRP A 15 -1.07 -8.34 3.27
N LEU A 16 0.23 -8.26 3.60
CA LEU A 16 1.26 -9.05 2.93
C LEU A 16 0.99 -10.56 3.05
N SER A 17 0.67 -11.04 4.25
CA SER A 17 0.32 -12.46 4.45
C SER A 17 -0.93 -12.90 3.69
N THR A 18 -1.86 -11.98 3.39
CA THR A 18 -3.09 -12.29 2.64
C THR A 18 -2.86 -12.39 1.13
N ILE A 19 -1.80 -11.75 0.61
CA ILE A 19 -1.51 -11.71 -0.82
C ILE A 19 -0.31 -12.58 -1.23
N GLU A 20 0.41 -13.15 -0.25
CA GLU A 20 1.68 -13.85 -0.47
C GLU A 20 1.57 -15.04 -1.43
N GLU A 21 0.43 -15.73 -1.42
CA GLU A 21 0.17 -16.90 -2.28
C GLU A 21 -0.49 -16.54 -3.63
N LEU A 22 -0.78 -15.25 -3.87
CA LEU A 22 -1.45 -14.84 -5.11
C LEU A 22 -0.46 -14.79 -6.28
N SER A 23 -0.90 -15.31 -7.41
CA SER A 23 -0.14 -15.16 -8.67
C SER A 23 -0.18 -13.72 -9.16
N THR A 24 0.77 -13.35 -10.02
CA THR A 24 0.78 -12.05 -10.70
C THR A 24 -0.52 -11.78 -11.46
N GLU A 25 -1.13 -12.81 -12.04
CA GLU A 25 -2.39 -12.68 -12.78
C GLU A 25 -3.57 -12.38 -11.84
N GLN A 26 -3.63 -13.07 -10.69
CA GLN A 26 -4.63 -12.78 -9.64
C GLN A 26 -4.45 -11.37 -9.06
N MET A 27 -3.21 -10.93 -8.87
CA MET A 27 -2.91 -9.57 -8.40
C MET A 27 -3.32 -8.48 -9.38
N ASN A 28 -3.30 -8.77 -10.68
CA ASN A 28 -3.62 -7.82 -11.74
C ASN A 28 -5.08 -7.91 -12.23
N PHE A 29 -5.84 -8.92 -11.80
CA PHE A 29 -7.25 -9.08 -12.15
C PHE A 29 -8.10 -7.89 -11.67
N ILE A 30 -8.97 -7.39 -12.55
CA ILE A 30 -9.93 -6.32 -12.25
C ILE A 30 -11.33 -6.95 -12.18
N PRO A 31 -11.96 -7.03 -10.99
CA PRO A 31 -13.31 -7.58 -10.88
C PRO A 31 -14.34 -6.71 -11.58
N VAL A 32 -15.44 -7.33 -12.06
CA VAL A 32 -16.54 -6.61 -12.72
C VAL A 32 -17.10 -5.53 -11.80
N GLY A 33 -17.25 -4.32 -12.33
CA GLY A 33 -17.71 -3.14 -11.58
C GLY A 33 -16.61 -2.37 -10.86
N PHE A 34 -15.37 -2.87 -10.84
CA PHE A 34 -14.21 -2.16 -10.31
C PHE A 34 -13.37 -1.55 -11.44
N LYS A 35 -12.57 -0.53 -11.10
CA LYS A 35 -11.71 0.19 -12.04
C LYS A 35 -10.21 -0.06 -11.83
N ASN A 36 -9.85 -0.92 -10.87
CA ASN A 36 -8.47 -1.21 -10.50
C ASN A 36 -8.35 -2.64 -9.92
N ASN A 37 -7.11 -3.04 -9.65
CA ASN A 37 -6.74 -4.38 -9.17
C ASN A 37 -6.01 -4.32 -7.82
N LEU A 38 -5.68 -5.49 -7.26
CA LEU A 38 -5.03 -5.58 -5.94
C LEU A 38 -3.64 -4.94 -5.93
N ALA A 39 -2.86 -5.11 -7.00
CA ALA A 39 -1.56 -4.47 -7.13
C ALA A 39 -1.66 -2.94 -7.04
N TRP A 40 -2.63 -2.34 -7.76
CA TRP A 40 -2.90 -0.91 -7.70
C TRP A 40 -3.31 -0.45 -6.30
N GLN A 41 -4.17 -1.21 -5.62
CA GLN A 41 -4.64 -0.87 -4.27
C GLN A 41 -3.49 -0.84 -3.25
N LEU A 42 -2.57 -1.80 -3.32
CA LEU A 42 -1.38 -1.80 -2.45
C LEU A 42 -0.41 -0.67 -2.79
N GLY A 43 -0.18 -0.40 -4.08
CA GLY A 43 0.59 0.75 -4.53
C GLY A 43 0.00 2.06 -4.02
N HIS A 44 -1.32 2.20 -4.06
CA HIS A 44 -2.04 3.38 -3.56
C HIS A 44 -1.78 3.63 -2.07
N VAL A 45 -1.73 2.58 -1.24
CA VAL A 45 -1.37 2.70 0.18
C VAL A 45 0.04 3.25 0.35
N VAL A 46 1.01 2.74 -0.42
CA VAL A 46 2.42 3.14 -0.32
C VAL A 46 2.60 4.60 -0.73
N VAL A 47 2.08 5.00 -1.90
CA VAL A 47 2.20 6.38 -2.39
C VAL A 47 1.45 7.38 -1.51
N SER A 48 0.29 6.99 -0.96
CA SER A 48 -0.47 7.85 -0.03
C SER A 48 0.34 8.19 1.22
N GLN A 49 1.06 7.21 1.80
CA GLN A 49 1.97 7.51 2.91
C GLN A 49 3.07 8.48 2.46
N GLN A 50 3.65 8.28 1.27
CA GLN A 50 4.71 9.16 0.79
C GLN A 50 4.24 10.62 0.71
N ILE A 51 3.05 10.83 0.15
CA ILE A 51 2.43 12.16 0.03
C ILE A 51 2.15 12.75 1.41
N LEU A 52 1.41 12.04 2.26
CA LEU A 52 0.90 12.57 3.52
C LEU A 52 2.02 12.84 4.54
N CYS A 53 2.99 11.94 4.64
CA CYS A 53 4.03 12.04 5.67
C CYS A 53 5.24 12.85 5.22
N TYR A 54 5.64 12.78 3.95
CA TYR A 54 6.86 13.43 3.47
C TYR A 54 6.57 14.68 2.64
N ARG A 55 5.81 14.57 1.53
CA ARG A 55 5.58 15.74 0.66
C ARG A 55 4.85 16.86 1.38
N LEU A 56 3.77 16.56 2.11
CA LEU A 56 3.02 17.59 2.84
C LEU A 56 3.78 18.18 4.04
N SER A 57 4.86 17.52 4.49
CA SER A 57 5.76 18.06 5.51
C SER A 57 7.00 18.76 4.94
N GLY A 58 7.08 18.91 3.61
CA GLY A 58 8.23 19.53 2.92
C GLY A 58 9.47 18.63 2.81
N ASN A 59 9.35 17.35 3.16
CA ASN A 59 10.41 16.37 3.03
C ASN A 59 10.39 15.67 1.67
N LYS A 60 11.55 15.17 1.23
CA LYS A 60 11.64 14.29 0.07
C LYS A 60 10.98 12.94 0.38
N PHE A 61 10.44 12.29 -0.66
CA PHE A 61 10.01 10.90 -0.55
C PHE A 61 11.18 10.02 -0.14
N VAL A 62 10.88 9.01 0.67
CA VAL A 62 11.86 8.01 1.12
C VAL A 62 11.98 6.86 0.10
N ILE A 63 10.91 6.62 -0.65
CA ILE A 63 10.93 5.70 -1.79
C ILE A 63 11.14 6.55 -3.03
N GLU A 64 12.23 6.29 -3.74
CA GLU A 64 12.55 6.93 -5.01
C GLU A 64 11.63 6.41 -6.14
N GLU A 65 11.50 7.19 -7.20
CA GLU A 65 10.76 6.81 -8.41
C GLU A 65 11.43 5.66 -9.20
#